data_AF-A0A3N5L6A0-F1
#
_entry.id   AF-A0A3N5L6A0-F1
#
_cell.length_a   1.000
_cell.length_b   1.000
_cell.length_c   1.000
_cell.angle_alpha   90.00
_cell.angle_beta   90.00
_cell.angle_gamma   90.00
#
_symmetry.space_group_name_H-M   'P 1'
#
loop_
_entity.id
_entity.type
_entity.pdbx_description
1 polymer ?
#
loop_
_entity_poly.entity_id
_entity_poly.type
_entity_poly.pdbx_seq_one_letter_code
_entity_poly.pdbx_strand_id
1 'polypeptide(L)' 'MDDELVKDYLENISDSIEIIEERFKEIKSVDDFVNRPYGITLLDSISMRLQVIGESVININKNDKNYLYNYGEIV' A
#
# COMPACT_ATOMS: atom_id res chain seq x y z
N MET A 1 -2.07 21.33 7.43
CA MET A 1 -2.60 19.96 7.51
C MET A 1 -2.62 19.57 8.99
N ASP A 2 -3.59 18.80 9.44
CA ASP A 2 -3.58 18.29 10.82
C ASP A 2 -2.54 17.18 10.92
N ASP A 3 -1.51 17.36 11.76
CA ASP A 3 -0.40 16.42 11.90
C ASP A 3 -0.87 15.03 12.33
N GLU A 4 -1.96 14.94 13.11
CA GLU A 4 -2.55 13.63 13.48
C GLU A 4 -3.12 12.92 12.26
N LEU A 5 -3.81 13.64 11.37
CA LEU A 5 -4.38 13.06 10.15
C LEU A 5 -3.28 12.53 9.20
N VAL A 6 -2.16 13.23 9.10
CA VAL A 6 -1.01 12.76 8.29
C VAL A 6 -0.44 11.49 8.88
N LYS A 7 -0.28 11.46 10.21
CA LYS A 7 0.23 10.31 10.93
C LYS A 7 -0.65 9.09 10.68
N ASP A 8 -1.97 9.24 10.73
CA ASP A 8 -2.92 8.17 10.43
C ASP A 8 -2.75 7.63 9.00
N TYR A 9 -2.56 8.50 8.00
CA TYR A 9 -2.32 8.04 6.62
C TYR A 9 -0.99 7.31 6.46
N LEU A 10 0.07 7.79 7.13
CA LEU A 10 1.38 7.14 7.11
C LEU A 10 1.36 5.79 7.84
N GLU A 11 0.63 5.67 8.95
CA GLU A 11 0.39 4.40 9.65
C GLU A 11 -0.37 3.41 8.76
N ASN A 12 -1.44 3.85 8.09
CA ASN A 12 -2.17 3.00 7.13
C ASN A 12 -1.28 2.49 5.98
N ILE A 13 -0.33 3.32 5.51
CA ILE A 13 0.65 2.92 4.51
C ILE A 13 1.59 1.86 5.10
N SER A 14 2.15 2.11 6.29
CA SER A 14 3.06 1.18 6.98
C SER A 14 2.41 -0.19 7.20
N ASP A 15 1.21 -0.22 7.80
CA ASP A 15 0.45 -1.44 8.05
C ASP A 15 0.14 -2.21 6.77
N SER A 16 -0.19 -1.48 5.70
CA SER A 16 -0.47 -2.09 4.40
C SER A 16 0.78 -2.73 3.79
N ILE A 17 1.95 -2.09 3.92
CA ILE A 17 3.23 -2.64 3.47
C ILE A 17 3.57 -3.92 4.26
N GLU A 18 3.47 -3.89 5.59
CA GLU A 18 3.76 -5.07 6.43
C GLU A 18 2.89 -6.28 6.04
N ILE A 19 1.60 -6.04 5.79
CA ILE A 19 0.66 -7.09 5.38
C ILE A 19 1.00 -7.62 3.98
N ILE A 20 1.40 -6.74 3.05
CA ILE A 20 1.84 -7.15 1.71
C ILE A 20 3.09 -8.02 1.82
N GLU A 21 4.10 -7.58 2.55
CA GLU A 21 5.36 -8.31 2.74
C GLU A 21 5.12 -9.69 3.36
N GLU A 22 4.27 -9.79 4.39
CA GLU A 22 3.93 -11.06 5.03
C GLU A 22 3.29 -12.04 4.02
N ARG A 23 2.31 -11.57 3.24
CA ARG A 23 1.62 -12.41 2.25
C ARG A 23 2.52 -12.82 1.09
N PHE A 24 3.44 -11.95 0.69
CA PHE A 24 4.40 -12.28 -0.36
C PHE A 24 5.38 -13.39 0.05
N LYS A 25 5.58 -13.68 1.35
CA LYS A 25 6.43 -14.81 1.79
C LYS A 25 5.93 -16.16 1.28
N GLU A 26 4.63 -16.30 1.01
CA GLU A 26 4.04 -17.52 0.45
C GLU A 26 4.23 -17.67 -1.07
N ILE A 27 4.66 -16.59 -1.73
CA ILE A 27 4.76 -16.49 -3.19
C ILE A 27 6.23 -16.59 -3.60
N LYS A 28 6.59 -17.67 -4.31
CA LYS A 28 7.97 -17.88 -4.82
C LYS A 28 8.08 -17.60 -6.31
N SER A 29 6.95 -17.59 -7.01
CA SER A 29 6.85 -17.38 -8.44
C SER A 29 5.48 -16.81 -8.80
N VAL A 30 5.35 -16.23 -10.00
CA VAL A 30 4.06 -15.74 -10.52
C VAL A 30 3.02 -16.87 -10.60
N ASP A 31 3.47 -18.10 -10.85
CA ASP A 31 2.64 -19.29 -10.89
C ASP A 31 1.91 -19.58 -9.57
N ASP A 32 2.47 -19.17 -8.42
CA ASP A 32 1.83 -19.37 -7.12
C ASP A 32 0.55 -18.54 -6.96
N PHE A 33 0.41 -17.42 -7.69
CA PHE A 33 -0.82 -16.63 -7.71
C PHE A 33 -1.92 -17.27 -8.57
N VAL A 34 -1.56 -17.88 -9.70
CA VAL A 34 -2.54 -18.30 -10.72
C VAL A 34 -2.89 -19.78 -10.67
N ASN A 35 -1.96 -20.63 -10.23
CA ASN A 35 -2.12 -22.09 -10.28
C ASN A 35 -2.70 -22.69 -9.00
N ARG A 36 -2.95 -21.86 -7.97
CA ARG A 36 -3.58 -22.27 -6.71
C ARG A 36 -4.88 -21.51 -6.50
N PRO A 37 -5.97 -22.20 -6.09
CA PRO A 37 -7.23 -21.51 -5.76
C PRO A 37 -7.05 -20.38 -4.72
N TYR A 38 -6.12 -20.54 -3.78
CA TYR A 38 -5.80 -19.53 -2.78
C TYR A 38 -4.91 -18.39 -3.31
N GLY A 39 -4.15 -18.63 -4.38
CA GLY A 39 -3.24 -17.64 -4.95
C GLY A 39 -3.98 -16.41 -5.47
N ILE A 40 -5.13 -16.59 -6.12
CA ILE A 40 -5.96 -15.47 -6.60
C ILE A 40 -6.50 -14.66 -5.42
N THR A 41 -6.91 -15.32 -4.33
CA THR A 41 -7.34 -14.63 -3.10
C THR A 41 -6.22 -13.81 -2.48
N LEU A 42 -4.98 -14.33 -2.45
CA LEU A 42 -3.82 -13.57 -2.00
C LEU A 42 -3.55 -12.36 -2.89
N LEU A 43 -3.61 -12.55 -4.22
CA LEU A 43 -3.42 -11.47 -5.20
C LEU A 43 -4.45 -10.34 -5.00
N ASP A 44 -5.73 -10.68 -4.87
CA ASP A 44 -6.79 -9.71 -4.60
C ASP A 44 -6.53 -8.98 -3.28
N SER A 45 -6.14 -9.72 -2.25
CA SER A 45 -5.90 -9.13 -0.93
C SER A 45 -4.67 -8.22 -0.89
N ILE A 46 -3.62 -8.53 -1.64
CA ILE A 46 -2.44 -7.67 -1.85
C ILE A 46 -2.85 -6.42 -2.64
N SER A 47 -3.63 -6.60 -3.71
CA SER A 47 -4.10 -5.49 -4.56
C SER A 47 -4.94 -4.48 -3.76
N MET A 48 -5.80 -4.96 -2.85
CA MET A 48 -6.54 -4.09 -1.94
C MET A 48 -5.62 -3.26 -1.04
N ARG A 49 -4.53 -3.84 -0.52
CA ARG A 49 -3.56 -3.10 0.31
C ARG A 49 -2.79 -2.07 -0.49
N LEU A 50 -2.41 -2.38 -1.74
CA LEU A 50 -1.81 -1.41 -2.65
C LEU A 50 -2.75 -0.24 -2.97
N GLN A 51 -4.04 -0.51 -3.12
CA GLN A 51 -5.05 0.53 -3.31
C GLN A 51 -5.12 1.47 -2.08
N VAL A 52 -5.14 0.92 -0.86
CA VAL A 52 -5.12 1.72 0.39
C VAL A 52 -3.89 2.63 0.45
N ILE A 53 -2.71 2.11 0.07
CA ILE A 53 -1.48 2.92 0.01
C ILE A 53 -1.67 4.11 -0.96
N GLY A 54 -2.16 3.85 -2.17
CA GLY A 54 -2.40 4.88 -3.17
C GLY A 54 -3.41 5.94 -2.71
N GLU A 55 -4.50 5.53 -2.07
CA GLU A 55 -5.50 6.45 -1.51
C GLU A 55 -4.93 7.32 -0.39
N SER A 56 -4.13 6.75 0.52
CA SER A 56 -3.44 7.50 1.58
C SER A 56 -2.48 8.54 1.00
N VAL A 57 -1.67 8.19 -0.01
CA VAL A 57 -0.77 9.12 -0.69
C VAL A 57 -1.55 10.26 -1.36
N ILE A 58 -2.65 9.95 -2.04
CA ILE A 58 -3.53 10.95 -2.66
C ILE A 58 -4.10 11.88 -1.59
N ASN A 59 -4.53 11.36 -0.45
CA ASN A 59 -5.12 12.16 0.61
C ASN A 59 -4.08 13.07 1.28
N ILE A 60 -2.85 12.61 1.52
CA ILE A 60 -1.75 13.45 1.99
C ILE A 60 -1.51 14.59 1.00
N ASN A 61 -1.34 14.28 -0.29
CA ASN A 61 -1.07 15.28 -1.33
C ASN A 61 -2.22 16.29 -1.53
N LYS A 62 -3.49 15.86 -1.37
CA LYS A 62 -4.65 16.75 -1.44
C LYS A 62 -4.69 17.76 -0.30
N ASN A 63 -4.26 17.34 0.90
CA ASN A 63 -4.26 18.19 2.09
C ASN A 63 -3.03 19.10 2.16
N ASP A 64 -1.90 18.67 1.61
CA ASP A 64 -0.69 19.48 1.43
C ASP A 64 0.12 19.03 0.22
N LYS A 65 0.04 19.81 -0.87
CA LYS A 65 0.71 19.52 -2.15
C LYS A 65 2.24 19.58 -2.07
N ASN A 66 2.79 20.22 -1.05
CA ASN A 66 4.23 20.35 -0.88
C ASN A 66 4.81 19.27 0.04
N TYR A 67 3.96 18.54 0.77
CA TYR A 67 4.39 17.56 1.76
C TYR A 67 5.28 16.47 1.15
N LEU A 68 4.89 16.00 -0.03
CA LEU A 68 5.63 14.97 -0.77
C LEU A 68 6.65 15.53 -1.77
N TYR A 69 6.83 16.85 -1.84
CA TYR A 69 7.67 17.49 -2.88
C TYR A 69 9.15 17.08 -2.80
N ASN A 70 9.64 16.74 -1.60
CA ASN A 70 11.00 16.25 -1.39
C ASN A 70 11.16 14.75 -1.70
N TYR A 71 10.06 14.06 -2.02
CA TYR A 71 9.99 12.63 -2.34
C TYR A 71 9.53 12.47 -3.80
N GLY A 72 10.34 12.97 -4.73
CA GLY A 72 9.99 13.05 -6.17
C GLY A 72 9.78 11.70 -6.85
N GLU A 73 10.16 10.59 -6.22
CA GLU A 73 9.84 9.23 -6.64
C GLU A 73 8.36 8.87 -6.42
N ILE A 74 7.65 9.62 -5.58
CA ILE A 74 6.23 9.41 -5.24
C ILE A 74 5.30 10.33 -6.05
N VAL A 75 5.79 11.48 -6.55
CA VAL A 75 5.00 12.59 -7.13
C VAL A 75 5.33 12.88 -8.59
#